data_AF-A0A024VJT7-F1
#
_entry.id   AF-A0A024VJT7-F1
#
_cell.length_a   1.000
_cell.length_b   1.000
_cell.length_c   1.000
_cell.angle_alpha   90.00
_cell.angle_beta   90.00
_cell.angle_gamma   90.00
#
_symmetry.space_group_name_H-M   'P 1'
#
loop_
_entity.id
_entity.type
_entity.pdbx_description
1 polymer ?
#
loop_
_entity_poly.entity_id
_entity_poly.type
_entity_poly.pdbx_seq_one_letter_code
_entity_poly.pdbx_strand_id
1 'polypeptide(L)'
;MVFPFLSLFLFFTSAKINTVQLDLSSYESIEKCANNILRKFPKIDIIVNNAGTLNQTLEYINGLEHTFFVNYFGHFYLINLLYKRILACDTLVINMSSIAHAMLNEKDVKYDFIFESKSKTDTNSNLLYRREYNFSKLCMLYYTQQLQIRHHLTVHHKIYEYLTNGIIITTFYFMLRKKNVGGTVKDVLKNKNKLRGKVVIITG
;
A
#
# COMPACT_ATOMS: atom_id res chain seq x y z
N MET A 1 -11.54 -0.49 9.47
CA MET A 1 -12.58 -1.20 8.69
C MET A 1 -11.89 -2.38 8.02
N VAL A 2 -11.93 -3.55 8.67
CA VAL A 2 -11.30 -4.79 8.18
C VAL A 2 -12.12 -5.28 7.00
N PHE A 3 -11.50 -5.42 5.82
CA PHE A 3 -12.14 -6.04 4.66
C PHE A 3 -12.60 -7.44 5.07
N PRO A 4 -13.87 -7.84 4.88
CA PRO A 4 -14.21 -9.22 5.07
C PRO A 4 -13.60 -9.99 3.90
N PHE A 5 -12.48 -10.67 4.16
CA PHE A 5 -11.85 -11.67 3.28
C PHE A 5 -12.88 -12.62 2.66
N LEU A 6 -14.01 -12.85 3.35
CA LEU A 6 -15.20 -13.57 2.87
C LEU A 6 -15.69 -13.12 1.48
N SER A 7 -15.54 -11.84 1.12
CA SER A 7 -15.97 -11.36 -0.20
C SER A 7 -15.09 -11.89 -1.34
N LEU A 8 -13.79 -12.14 -1.12
CA LEU A 8 -12.92 -12.74 -2.14
C LEU A 8 -13.33 -14.18 -2.48
N PHE A 9 -13.77 -14.96 -1.49
CA PHE A 9 -14.23 -16.35 -1.69
C PHE A 9 -15.42 -16.43 -2.65
N LEU A 10 -16.30 -15.43 -2.63
CA LEU A 10 -17.44 -15.34 -3.56
C LEU A 10 -17.01 -15.00 -4.99
N PHE A 11 -15.92 -14.25 -5.17
CA PHE A 11 -15.42 -13.88 -6.49
C PHE A 11 -14.47 -14.92 -7.09
N PHE A 12 -13.73 -15.69 -6.29
CA PHE A 12 -12.75 -16.67 -6.78
C PHE A 12 -12.93 -18.04 -6.13
N THR A 13 -14.04 -18.70 -6.46
CA THR A 13 -14.42 -20.00 -5.89
C THR A 13 -13.43 -21.14 -6.17
N SER A 14 -12.56 -21.00 -7.19
CA SER A 14 -11.52 -21.97 -7.54
C SER A 14 -10.09 -21.55 -7.16
N ALA A 15 -9.91 -20.41 -6.48
CA ALA A 15 -8.57 -19.94 -6.11
C ALA A 15 -8.01 -20.72 -4.91
N LYS A 16 -6.71 -21.04 -4.97
CA LYS A 16 -5.96 -21.57 -3.83
C LYS A 16 -5.57 -20.42 -2.90
N ILE A 17 -6.25 -20.32 -1.76
CA ILE A 17 -6.01 -19.25 -0.77
C ILE A 17 -5.03 -19.74 0.29
N ASN A 18 -4.02 -18.91 0.57
CA ASN A 18 -3.07 -19.14 1.64
C ASN A 18 -3.08 -17.91 2.55
N THR A 19 -3.07 -18.13 3.86
CA THR A 19 -2.96 -17.05 4.84
C THR A 19 -1.55 -17.00 5.42
N VAL A 20 -1.06 -15.79 5.62
CA VAL A 20 0.20 -15.50 6.31
C VAL A 20 -0.10 -14.36 7.27
N GLN A 21 0.21 -14.54 8.55
CA GLN A 21 0.05 -13.49 9.54
C GLN A 21 0.99 -12.32 9.21
N LEU A 22 0.44 -11.11 9.26
CA LEU A 22 1.18 -9.88 9.05
C LEU A 22 0.60 -8.81 9.97
N ASP A 23 1.46 -8.27 10.81
CA ASP A 23 1.19 -7.06 11.59
C ASP A 23 2.23 -6.01 11.18
N LEU A 24 1.77 -4.98 10.49
CA LEU A 24 2.63 -3.91 9.97
C LEU A 24 3.12 -2.94 11.04
N SER A 25 2.66 -3.09 12.28
CA SER A 25 3.17 -2.32 13.43
C SER A 25 4.39 -2.95 14.09
N SER A 26 4.81 -4.16 13.66
CA SER A 26 5.90 -4.92 14.28
C SER A 26 6.95 -5.35 13.25
N TYR A 27 8.21 -4.94 13.45
CA TYR A 27 9.33 -5.37 12.61
C TYR A 27 9.46 -6.89 12.53
N GLU A 28 9.41 -7.57 13.68
CA GLU A 28 9.53 -9.02 13.77
C GLU A 28 8.40 -9.72 12.98
N SER A 29 7.18 -9.19 13.06
CA SER A 29 6.04 -9.71 12.30
C SER A 29 6.24 -9.52 10.79
N ILE A 30 6.72 -8.35 10.36
CA ILE A 30 7.02 -8.06 8.96
C ILE A 30 8.12 -9.00 8.42
N GLU A 31 9.21 -9.19 9.16
CA GLU A 31 10.31 -10.08 8.77
C GLU A 31 9.84 -11.54 8.69
N LYS A 32 9.10 -12.02 9.68
CA LYS A 32 8.53 -13.38 9.68
C LYS A 32 7.59 -13.59 8.49
N CYS A 33 6.74 -12.61 8.19
CA CYS A 33 5.85 -12.64 7.03
C CYS A 33 6.65 -12.71 5.72
N ALA A 34 7.64 -11.83 5.53
CA ALA A 34 8.48 -11.78 4.34
C ALA A 34 9.21 -13.11 4.12
N ASN A 35 9.83 -13.66 5.16
CA ASN A 35 10.51 -14.97 5.09
C ASN A 35 9.55 -16.10 4.71
N ASN A 36 8.33 -16.09 5.26
CA ASN A 36 7.32 -17.09 4.93
C ASN A 36 6.88 -16.98 3.46
N ILE A 37 6.67 -15.76 2.96
CA ILE A 37 6.34 -15.49 1.55
C ILE A 37 7.46 -15.98 0.63
N LEU A 38 8.71 -15.60 0.90
CA LEU A 38 9.86 -15.95 0.06
C LEU A 38 10.08 -17.45 -0.06
N ARG A 39 9.84 -18.19 1.03
CA ARG A 39 9.92 -19.65 1.10
C ARG A 39 8.76 -20.34 0.37
N LYS A 40 7.53 -19.86 0.53
CA LYS A 40 6.33 -20.52 0.00
C LYS A 40 6.07 -20.21 -1.48
N PHE A 41 6.41 -19.02 -1.94
CA PHE A 41 5.98 -18.51 -3.25
C PHE A 41 7.19 -18.14 -4.12
N PRO A 42 7.76 -19.10 -4.88
CA PRO A 42 8.92 -18.84 -5.74
C PRO A 42 8.65 -17.77 -6.80
N LYS A 43 7.38 -17.57 -7.19
CA LYS A 43 6.91 -16.53 -8.08
C LYS A 43 5.88 -15.64 -7.39
N ILE A 44 5.96 -14.33 -7.63
CA ILE A 44 4.96 -13.34 -7.18
C ILE A 44 4.62 -12.49 -8.40
N ASP A 45 3.37 -12.49 -8.85
CA ASP A 45 2.97 -11.70 -10.02
C ASP A 45 2.45 -10.31 -9.62
N ILE A 46 1.73 -10.22 -8.50
CA ILE A 46 1.12 -8.97 -8.03
C ILE A 46 1.23 -8.88 -6.51
N ILE A 47 1.58 -7.71 -5.98
CA ILE A 47 1.46 -7.36 -4.56
C ILE A 47 0.54 -6.16 -4.43
N VAL A 48 -0.44 -6.23 -3.54
CA VAL A 48 -1.37 -5.15 -3.23
C VAL A 48 -1.19 -4.73 -1.77
N ASN A 49 -0.53 -3.59 -1.57
CA ASN A 49 -0.34 -2.95 -0.27
C ASN A 49 -1.61 -2.18 0.11
N ASN A 50 -2.57 -2.91 0.67
CA ASN A 50 -3.90 -2.43 1.02
C ASN A 50 -4.09 -2.10 2.50
N ALA A 51 -3.40 -2.81 3.40
CA ALA A 51 -3.59 -2.65 4.83
C ALA A 51 -3.36 -1.19 5.25
N GLY A 52 -4.23 -0.67 6.10
CA GLY A 52 -4.06 0.65 6.67
C GLY A 52 -4.99 0.88 7.84
N THR A 53 -4.56 1.74 8.75
CA THR A 53 -5.33 2.21 9.90
C THR A 53 -5.46 3.72 9.88
N LEU A 54 -6.31 4.22 10.77
CA LEU A 54 -6.42 5.62 11.12
C LEU A 54 -6.79 5.66 12.60
N ASN A 55 -5.79 5.85 13.46
CA ASN A 55 -6.02 5.86 14.91
C ASN A 55 -6.58 7.22 15.34
N GLN A 56 -7.55 7.18 16.26
CA GLN A 56 -8.14 8.38 16.89
C GLN A 56 -7.16 9.06 17.84
N THR A 57 -6.35 8.25 18.51
CA THR A 57 -5.31 8.66 19.45
C THR A 57 -3.98 8.85 18.72
N LEU A 58 -3.18 9.79 19.23
CA LEU A 58 -1.80 9.99 18.80
C LEU A 58 -0.92 8.99 19.54
N GLU A 59 -0.43 7.99 18.82
CA GLU A 59 0.37 6.87 19.33
C GLU A 59 1.65 6.74 18.52
N TYR A 60 2.68 6.12 19.10
CA TYR A 60 3.99 5.97 18.46
C TYR A 60 4.44 4.51 18.47
N ILE A 61 5.10 4.11 17.39
CA ILE A 61 5.76 2.83 17.20
C ILE A 61 7.21 3.14 16.85
N ASN A 62 8.15 2.72 17.70
CA ASN A 62 9.59 2.90 17.46
C ASN A 62 9.97 4.36 17.15
N GLY A 63 9.35 5.32 17.85
CA GLY A 63 9.60 6.76 17.67
C GLY A 63 8.89 7.42 16.47
N LEU A 64 8.11 6.67 15.68
CA LEU A 64 7.30 7.19 14.58
C LEU A 64 5.81 7.11 14.89
N GLU A 65 5.02 8.05 14.41
CA GLU A 65 3.57 8.03 14.64
C GLU A 65 2.95 6.75 14.03
N HIS A 66 2.05 6.14 14.79
CA HIS A 66 1.51 4.81 14.54
C HIS A 66 0.85 4.68 13.16
N THR A 67 -0.02 5.62 12.80
CA THR A 67 -0.72 5.62 11.51
C THR A 67 0.26 5.73 10.36
N PHE A 68 1.24 6.62 10.47
CA PHE A 68 2.33 6.75 9.50
C PHE A 68 3.16 5.47 9.40
N PHE A 69 3.50 4.86 10.54
CA PHE A 69 4.26 3.62 10.58
C PHE A 69 3.53 2.52 9.81
N VAL A 70 2.27 2.24 10.16
CA VAL A 70 1.49 1.16 9.54
C VAL A 70 1.18 1.44 8.07
N ASN A 71 0.72 2.65 7.74
CA ASN A 71 0.21 2.95 6.39
C ASN A 71 1.30 3.18 5.36
N TYR A 72 2.52 3.48 5.80
CA TYR A 72 3.63 3.76 4.92
C TYR A 72 4.86 2.93 5.26
N PHE A 73 5.46 3.16 6.43
CA PHE A 73 6.78 2.61 6.74
C PHE A 73 6.80 1.07 6.78
N GLY A 74 5.79 0.44 7.38
CA GLY A 74 5.67 -1.02 7.45
C GLY A 74 5.57 -1.64 6.05
N HIS A 75 4.79 -1.04 5.14
CA HIS A 75 4.72 -1.48 3.74
C HIS A 75 6.04 -1.28 3.01
N PHE A 76 6.67 -0.11 3.18
CA PHE A 76 7.99 0.17 2.63
C PHE A 76 9.00 -0.90 3.07
N TYR A 77 9.03 -1.22 4.36
CA TYR A 77 9.92 -2.20 4.93
C TYR A 77 9.65 -3.62 4.40
N LEU A 78 8.38 -4.05 4.36
CA LEU A 78 7.99 -5.33 3.77
C LEU A 78 8.43 -5.45 2.31
N ILE A 79 8.18 -4.43 1.48
CA ILE A 79 8.56 -4.43 0.07
C ILE A 79 10.08 -4.47 -0.10
N ASN A 80 10.85 -3.79 0.75
CA ASN A 80 12.31 -3.87 0.71
C ASN A 80 12.83 -5.28 0.99
N LEU A 81 12.24 -6.00 1.94
CA LEU A 81 12.59 -7.40 2.21
C LEU A 81 12.25 -8.32 1.03
N LEU A 82 11.17 -8.01 0.30
CA LEU A 82 10.73 -8.76 -0.88
C LEU A 82 11.39 -8.27 -2.19
N TYR A 83 12.20 -7.22 -2.15
CA TYR A 83 12.61 -6.46 -3.34
C TYR A 83 13.33 -7.32 -4.38
N LYS A 84 14.27 -8.18 -3.96
CA LYS A 84 14.97 -9.09 -4.89
C LYS A 84 14.02 -10.03 -5.62
N ARG A 85 13.00 -10.55 -4.93
CA ARG A 85 11.98 -11.43 -5.53
C ARG A 85 11.08 -10.66 -6.48
N ILE A 86 10.71 -9.42 -6.12
CA ILE A 86 9.93 -8.50 -6.95
C ILE A 86 10.62 -8.25 -8.29
N LEU A 87 11.91 -7.91 -8.27
CA LEU A 87 12.70 -7.70 -9.48
C LEU A 87 12.81 -8.98 -10.33
N ALA A 88 13.12 -10.11 -9.69
CA ALA A 88 13.30 -11.38 -10.40
C ALA A 88 12.02 -11.89 -11.06
N CYS A 89 10.84 -11.50 -10.56
CA CYS A 89 9.54 -11.95 -11.04
C CYS A 89 8.80 -10.94 -11.92
N ASP A 90 9.38 -9.75 -12.16
CA ASP A 90 8.69 -8.63 -12.82
C ASP A 90 7.33 -8.34 -12.14
N THR A 91 7.34 -8.32 -10.81
CA THR A 91 6.12 -8.23 -9.99
C THR A 91 5.49 -6.85 -10.08
N LEU A 92 4.19 -6.78 -10.32
CA LEU A 92 3.41 -5.54 -10.22
C LEU A 92 3.10 -5.21 -8.75
N VAL A 93 3.63 -4.10 -8.25
CA VAL A 93 3.33 -3.58 -6.91
C VAL A 93 2.26 -2.48 -7.01
N ILE A 94 1.15 -2.68 -6.30
CA ILE A 94 0.03 -1.73 -6.23
C ILE A 94 -0.04 -1.19 -4.80
N ASN A 95 0.09 0.12 -4.66
CA ASN A 95 0.07 0.80 -3.37
C ASN A 95 -1.22 1.60 -3.19
N MET A 96 -1.92 1.37 -2.07
CA MET A 96 -3.17 2.07 -1.76
C MET A 96 -2.89 3.40 -1.06
N SER A 97 -3.32 4.50 -1.68
CA SER A 97 -3.32 5.82 -1.06
C SER A 97 -4.71 6.48 -1.09
N SER A 98 -4.84 7.75 -0.72
CA SER A 98 -6.10 8.45 -0.47
C SER A 98 -6.02 9.89 -0.94
N ILE A 99 -7.15 10.49 -1.36
CA ILE A 99 -7.25 11.93 -1.66
C ILE A 99 -6.84 12.82 -0.48
N ALA A 100 -6.88 12.27 0.73
CA ALA A 100 -6.47 12.96 1.95
C ALA A 100 -5.00 13.47 1.89
N HIS A 101 -4.14 12.89 1.05
CA HIS A 101 -2.79 13.43 0.81
C HIS A 101 -2.81 14.91 0.35
N ALA A 102 -3.86 15.33 -0.36
CA ALA A 102 -4.02 16.69 -0.87
C ALA A 102 -4.47 17.69 0.22
N MET A 103 -4.76 17.22 1.44
CA MET A 103 -5.16 18.06 2.57
C MET A 103 -3.96 18.51 3.43
N LEU A 104 -2.73 18.18 3.02
CA LEU A 104 -1.51 18.66 3.69
C LEU A 104 -1.28 20.14 3.35
N ASN A 105 -0.80 20.89 4.32
CA ASN A 105 -0.40 22.28 4.15
C ASN A 105 1.13 22.38 4.05
N GLU A 106 1.65 23.51 3.58
CA GLU A 106 3.10 23.73 3.44
C GLU A 106 3.88 23.51 4.75
N LYS A 107 3.27 23.84 5.90
CA LYS A 107 3.88 23.60 7.22
C LYS A 107 4.14 22.11 7.52
N ASP A 108 3.38 21.21 6.89
CA ASP A 108 3.50 19.76 7.08
C ASP A 108 4.68 19.18 6.26
N VAL A 109 5.30 19.96 5.38
CA VAL A 109 6.49 19.53 4.63
C VAL A 109 7.69 19.27 5.54
N LYS A 110 7.72 19.88 6.75
CA LYS A 110 8.81 19.68 7.71
C LYS A 110 8.78 18.32 8.42
N TYR A 111 7.71 17.54 8.27
CA TYR A 111 7.53 16.16 8.78
C TYR A 111 7.93 15.88 10.24
N ASP A 112 8.29 16.87 11.05
CA ASP A 112 8.71 16.68 12.44
C ASP A 112 7.59 16.06 13.29
N PHE A 113 6.33 16.28 12.91
CA PHE A 113 5.15 15.79 13.62
C PHE A 113 4.97 14.27 13.61
N ILE A 114 5.63 13.54 12.69
CA ILE A 114 5.62 12.08 12.72
C ILE A 114 6.64 11.51 13.71
N PHE A 115 7.55 12.32 14.26
CA PHE A 115 8.53 11.86 15.24
C PHE A 115 8.06 12.15 16.66
N GLU A 116 8.10 11.13 17.51
CA GLU A 116 7.73 11.23 18.92
C GLU A 116 8.51 12.34 19.64
N SER A 117 9.82 12.40 19.40
CA SER A 117 10.75 13.36 20.01
C SER A 117 10.46 14.83 19.68
N LYS A 118 9.69 15.10 18.62
CA LYS A 118 9.39 16.46 18.13
C LYS A 118 7.90 16.78 18.16
N SER A 119 7.08 15.88 18.67
CA SER A 119 5.64 16.08 18.75
C SER A 119 5.29 17.06 19.85
N LYS A 120 4.51 18.10 19.50
CA LYS A 120 3.81 18.93 20.48
C LYS A 120 2.46 18.27 20.72
N THR A 121 2.11 18.01 21.98
CA THR A 121 0.82 17.42 22.37
C THR A 121 -0.33 18.31 21.94
N ASP A 122 -0.92 18.02 20.78
CA ASP A 122 -2.12 18.69 20.28
C ASP A 122 -3.15 17.59 20.00
N THR A 123 -4.06 17.38 20.94
CA THR A 123 -4.90 16.18 21.03
C THR A 123 -6.27 16.33 20.36
N ASN A 124 -6.55 17.48 19.74
CA ASN A 124 -7.82 17.69 19.04
C ASN A 124 -7.62 17.52 17.53
N SER A 125 -8.09 16.39 16.98
CA SER A 125 -8.15 16.24 15.53
C SER A 125 -9.38 15.49 15.05
N ASN A 126 -10.03 16.06 14.03
CA ASN A 126 -10.93 15.33 13.17
C ASN A 126 -10.12 14.28 12.40
N LEU A 127 -10.56 13.02 12.44
CA LEU A 127 -9.91 11.87 11.81
C LEU A 127 -9.54 12.11 10.33
N LEU A 128 -10.38 12.81 9.57
CA LEU A 128 -10.15 13.10 8.15
C LEU A 128 -8.99 14.09 7.91
N TYR A 129 -8.65 14.88 8.91
CA TYR A 129 -7.67 15.97 8.82
C TYR A 129 -6.39 15.67 9.62
N ARG A 130 -6.21 14.43 10.10
CA ARG A 130 -4.96 14.01 10.72
C ARG A 130 -3.84 14.08 9.70
N ARG A 131 -2.95 15.06 9.87
CA ARG A 131 -1.80 15.29 9.00
C ARG A 131 -0.89 14.06 8.90
N GLU A 132 -0.82 13.20 9.92
CA GLU A 132 -0.02 11.96 9.89
C GLU A 132 -0.57 10.95 8.89
N TYR A 133 -1.89 10.77 8.86
CA TYR A 133 -2.55 9.95 7.85
C TYR A 133 -2.34 10.54 6.46
N ASN A 134 -2.60 11.84 6.29
CA ASN A 134 -2.46 12.52 5.01
C ASN A 134 -1.02 12.40 4.48
N PHE A 135 -0.03 12.60 5.35
CA PHE A 135 1.38 12.44 5.05
C PHE A 135 1.76 11.01 4.70
N SER A 136 1.25 10.01 5.43
CA SER A 136 1.45 8.59 5.06
C SER A 136 0.96 8.28 3.64
N LYS A 137 -0.16 8.87 3.24
CA LYS A 137 -0.76 8.70 1.92
C LYS A 137 0.02 9.44 0.83
N LEU A 138 0.59 10.61 1.16
CA LEU A 138 1.54 11.31 0.29
C LEU A 138 2.85 10.52 0.11
N CYS A 139 3.44 10.00 1.19
CA CYS A 139 4.66 9.20 1.13
C CYS A 139 4.48 7.94 0.28
N MET A 140 3.29 7.33 0.35
CA MET A 140 2.96 6.21 -0.53
C MET A 140 2.92 6.62 -2.03
N LEU A 141 2.54 7.88 -2.33
CA LEU A 141 2.67 8.48 -3.68
C LEU A 141 4.09 8.42 -4.19
N TYR A 142 4.97 9.09 -3.45
CA TYR A 142 6.36 9.20 -3.83
C TYR A 142 7.05 7.86 -3.87
N TYR A 143 6.71 6.95 -2.95
CA TYR A 143 7.34 5.63 -2.91
C TYR A 143 7.08 4.82 -4.17
N THR A 144 5.86 4.80 -4.67
CA THR A 144 5.57 4.09 -5.93
C THR A 144 6.29 4.73 -7.12
N GLN A 145 6.35 6.07 -7.20
CA GLN A 145 7.13 6.75 -8.25
C GLN A 145 8.61 6.35 -8.18
N GLN A 146 9.15 6.28 -6.96
CA GLN A 146 10.52 5.91 -6.69
C GLN A 146 10.81 4.42 -6.99
N LEU A 147 9.85 3.52 -6.78
CA LEU A 147 9.93 2.13 -7.21
C LEU A 147 9.94 2.01 -8.73
N GLN A 148 9.06 2.75 -9.41
CA GLN A 148 8.99 2.79 -10.89
C GLN A 148 10.33 3.25 -11.49
N ILE A 149 10.91 4.33 -10.97
CA ILE A 149 12.19 4.87 -11.45
C ILE A 149 13.29 3.82 -11.27
N ARG A 150 13.39 3.23 -10.09
CA ARG A 150 14.40 2.18 -9.81
C ARG A 150 14.24 0.98 -10.73
N HIS A 151 13.02 0.54 -11.00
CA HIS A 151 12.79 -0.58 -11.90
C HIS A 151 13.17 -0.27 -13.35
N HIS A 152 12.83 0.92 -13.85
CA HIS A 152 13.21 1.36 -15.19
C HIS A 152 14.73 1.44 -15.39
N LEU A 153 15.47 1.75 -14.33
CA LEU A 153 16.94 1.73 -14.37
C LEU A 153 17.52 0.29 -14.39
N THR A 154 16.72 -0.72 -14.06
CA THR A 154 17.15 -2.13 -14.01
C THR A 154 16.60 -3.02 -15.13
N VAL A 155 15.45 -2.68 -15.76
CA VAL A 155 14.77 -3.52 -16.76
C VAL A 155 14.13 -2.66 -17.86
N HIS A 156 14.37 -3.00 -19.13
CA HIS A 156 13.99 -2.19 -20.29
C HIS A 156 12.51 -2.18 -20.69
N HIS A 157 11.57 -2.85 -19.99
CA HIS A 157 10.14 -2.78 -20.34
C HIS A 157 9.13 -2.91 -19.17
N LYS A 158 8.16 -1.98 -19.19
CA LYS A 158 6.74 -1.97 -18.71
C LYS A 158 6.33 -1.76 -17.22
N ILE A 159 5.89 -0.52 -16.96
CA ILE A 159 4.69 0.01 -16.25
C ILE A 159 4.31 -0.59 -14.87
N TYR A 160 4.55 0.18 -13.81
CA TYR A 160 3.93 0.08 -12.48
C TYR A 160 2.76 1.06 -12.38
N GLU A 161 1.67 0.60 -11.77
CA GLU A 161 0.41 1.33 -11.68
C GLU A 161 0.27 2.01 -10.30
N TYR A 162 0.05 3.31 -10.32
CA TYR A 162 -0.15 4.14 -9.14
C TYR A 162 -1.66 4.33 -8.86
N LEU A 163 -2.18 3.99 -7.67
CA LEU A 163 -3.57 4.25 -7.30
C LEU A 163 -3.69 5.39 -6.26
N THR A 164 -3.91 6.60 -6.73
CA THR A 164 -4.64 7.64 -5.98
C THR A 164 -5.59 8.41 -6.87
N ASN A 165 -6.79 8.53 -6.34
CA ASN A 165 -7.83 9.44 -6.77
C ASN A 165 -7.26 10.83 -7.12
N GLY A 166 -7.60 11.30 -8.32
CA GLY A 166 -7.39 12.70 -8.69
C GLY A 166 -7.14 12.90 -10.17
N ILE A 167 -5.87 12.81 -10.59
CA ILE A 167 -5.44 13.53 -11.80
C ILE A 167 -4.78 12.62 -12.87
N ILE A 168 -4.25 11.44 -12.51
CA ILE A 168 -3.79 10.42 -13.50
C ILE A 168 -4.95 9.53 -13.99
N ILE A 169 -6.11 9.63 -13.34
CA ILE A 169 -7.34 8.95 -13.78
C ILE A 169 -7.66 9.36 -15.21
N THR A 170 -7.54 10.62 -15.60
CA THR A 170 -7.99 11.12 -16.92
C THR A 170 -7.25 10.48 -18.10
N THR A 171 -5.94 10.23 -17.99
CA THR A 171 -5.12 9.69 -19.10
C THR A 171 -5.38 8.20 -19.33
N PHE A 172 -5.70 7.43 -18.28
CA PHE A 172 -6.12 6.01 -18.39
C PHE A 172 -7.63 5.87 -18.63
N TYR A 173 -8.43 6.84 -18.19
CA TYR A 173 -9.90 6.92 -18.34
C TYR A 173 -10.32 7.13 -19.80
N PHE A 174 -9.59 7.96 -20.55
CA PHE A 174 -9.83 8.13 -22.00
C PHE A 174 -9.54 6.85 -22.79
N MET A 175 -8.62 6.01 -22.29
CA MET A 175 -8.20 4.77 -22.96
C MET A 175 -9.16 3.59 -22.75
N LEU A 176 -9.97 3.58 -21.68
CA LEU A 176 -10.77 2.41 -21.27
C LEU A 176 -12.30 2.64 -21.12
N ARG A 177 -12.84 3.84 -21.35
CA ARG A 177 -14.30 4.15 -21.40
C ARG A 177 -15.16 3.49 -20.29
N LYS A 178 -14.79 3.60 -19.00
CA LYS A 178 -15.60 3.07 -17.88
C LYS A 178 -16.16 4.17 -16.97
N LYS A 179 -17.41 3.98 -16.53
CA LYS A 179 -18.29 5.01 -15.91
C LYS A 179 -18.20 5.21 -14.39
N ASN A 180 -17.45 4.42 -13.62
CA ASN A 180 -17.49 4.52 -12.15
C ASN A 180 -16.08 4.58 -11.53
N VAL A 181 -15.78 5.70 -10.88
CA VAL A 181 -14.52 5.98 -10.17
C VAL A 181 -14.71 5.70 -8.68
N GLY A 182 -14.16 4.57 -8.23
CA GLY A 182 -14.03 4.21 -6.83
C GLY A 182 -13.05 3.05 -6.72
N GLY A 183 -11.76 3.32 -6.93
CA GLY A 183 -10.72 2.29 -7.03
C GLY A 183 -10.47 1.58 -5.70
N THR A 184 -11.06 0.40 -5.55
CA THR A 184 -10.85 -0.49 -4.42
C THR A 184 -10.03 -1.71 -4.86
N VAL A 185 -9.45 -2.47 -3.92
CA VAL A 185 -8.88 -3.81 -4.21
C VAL A 185 -9.88 -4.67 -5.00
N LYS A 186 -11.19 -4.48 -4.78
CA LYS A 186 -12.24 -5.16 -5.53
C LYS A 186 -12.16 -4.88 -7.03
N ASP A 187 -11.74 -3.70 -7.48
CA ASP A 187 -11.67 -3.37 -8.91
C ASP A 187 -10.46 -4.01 -9.60
N VAL A 188 -9.33 -4.09 -8.89
CA VAL A 188 -8.17 -4.90 -9.31
C VAL A 188 -8.59 -6.37 -9.43
N LEU A 189 -9.34 -6.87 -8.44
CA LEU A 189 -9.79 -8.25 -8.35
C LEU A 189 -10.97 -8.61 -9.27
N LYS A 190 -11.76 -7.66 -9.76
CA LYS A 190 -12.91 -7.95 -10.63
C LYS A 190 -12.50 -8.55 -11.98
N ASN A 191 -11.25 -8.41 -12.41
CA ASN A 191 -10.79 -8.91 -13.71
C ASN A 191 -10.25 -10.35 -13.63
N LYS A 192 -11.13 -11.32 -13.41
CA LYS A 192 -10.77 -12.73 -13.19
C LYS A 192 -9.87 -13.33 -14.29
N ASN A 193 -10.10 -12.95 -15.55
CA ASN A 193 -9.33 -13.46 -16.69
C ASN A 193 -7.87 -12.99 -16.66
N LYS A 194 -7.60 -11.76 -16.20
CA LYS A 194 -6.23 -11.24 -16.05
C LYS A 194 -5.47 -11.83 -14.86
N LEU A 195 -6.17 -12.47 -13.92
CA LEU A 195 -5.62 -13.03 -12.69
C LEU A 195 -5.46 -14.55 -12.74
N ARG A 196 -5.99 -15.22 -13.77
CA ARG A 196 -5.87 -16.67 -13.93
C ARG A 196 -4.39 -17.07 -14.01
N GLY A 197 -3.98 -17.98 -13.14
CA GLY A 197 -2.60 -18.49 -13.07
C GLY A 197 -1.60 -17.55 -12.39
N LYS A 198 -2.04 -16.41 -11.84
CA LYS A 198 -1.18 -15.46 -11.14
C LYS A 198 -1.14 -15.69 -9.63
N VAL A 199 0.02 -15.49 -9.03
CA VAL A 199 0.21 -15.40 -7.58
C VAL A 199 0.04 -13.94 -7.17
N VAL A 200 -1.04 -13.68 -6.42
CA VAL A 200 -1.40 -12.34 -5.94
C VAL A 200 -1.29 -12.32 -4.42
N ILE A 201 -0.51 -11.38 -3.89
CA ILE A 201 -0.39 -11.11 -2.46
C ILE A 201 -1.19 -9.85 -2.15
N ILE A 202 -2.01 -9.89 -1.10
CA ILE A 202 -2.79 -8.76 -0.63
C ILE A 202 -2.52 -8.62 0.87
N THR A 203 -2.08 -7.45 1.29
CA THR A 203 -1.89 -7.14 2.72
C THR A 203 -3.19 -6.57 3.30
N GLY A 204 -3.56 -6.98 4.51
CA GLY A 204 -4.81 -6.53 5.19
C GLY A 204 -6.06 -7.03 4.47
#